data_AF-A0A0C9TBH5-F1
#
_entry.id   AF-A0A0C9TBH5-F1
#
_cell.length_a   1.000
_cell.length_b   1.000
_cell.length_c   1.000
_cell.angle_alpha   90.00
_cell.angle_beta   90.00
_cell.angle_gamma   90.00
#
_symmetry.space_group_name_H-M   'P 1'
#
loop_
_entity.id
_entity.type
_entity.pdbx_description
1 polymer ?
#
loop_
_entity_poly.entity_id
_entity_poly.type
_entity_poly.pdbx_seq_one_letter_code
_entity_poly.pdbx_strand_id
1 'polypeptide(L)'
;MWCPLQAVQSFSSDAFGSTIGCTIFDETLPFFLRYLRSSIISTLTAFSIYCVLQMGYDPCIIPAVLILRQDPAQWTPPFEHPWFATSVSDFWGRRWHQFYRRTFIFLGIYPLSLVFGRMGGIFGAFFAFAVFHHIIIITLDGQMVALAHIGERVFRQWTGRKVGRLWVGCGRWRG
;
A
#
# COMPACT_ATOMS: atom_id res chain seq x y z
N MET A 1 23.43 1.04 -23.61
CA MET A 1 23.30 0.35 -22.31
C MET A 1 22.40 1.19 -21.42
N TRP A 2 21.09 1.07 -21.64
CA TRP A 2 20.01 1.71 -20.88
C TRP A 2 19.05 0.55 -20.60
N CYS A 3 18.77 0.17 -19.35
CA CYS A 3 17.88 -0.98 -19.14
C CYS A 3 17.08 -1.03 -17.83
N PRO A 4 17.55 -0.49 -16.68
CA PRO A 4 16.73 -0.54 -15.46
C PRO A 4 15.69 0.58 -15.43
N LEU A 5 16.12 1.82 -15.68
CA LEU A 5 15.28 3.00 -15.53
C LEU A 5 14.12 3.06 -16.55
N GLN A 6 14.36 2.69 -17.81
CA GLN A 6 13.31 2.65 -18.84
C GLN A 6 12.30 1.53 -18.61
N ALA A 7 12.73 0.39 -18.07
CA ALA A 7 11.83 -0.70 -17.71
C ALA A 7 10.93 -0.29 -16.53
N VAL A 8 11.48 0.36 -15.51
CA VAL A 8 10.66 0.89 -14.40
C VAL A 8 9.69 1.97 -14.88
N GLN A 9 10.13 2.85 -15.79
CA GLN A 9 9.27 3.88 -16.38
C GLN A 9 8.15 3.31 -17.25
N SER A 10 8.36 2.19 -17.96
CA SER A 10 7.31 1.57 -18.79
C SER A 10 6.22 0.87 -17.95
N PHE A 11 6.54 0.47 -16.72
CA PHE A 11 5.54 0.04 -15.73
C PHE A 11 4.93 1.20 -14.94
N SER A 12 5.50 2.40 -15.05
CA SER A 12 5.04 3.58 -14.34
C SER A 12 3.88 4.23 -15.10
N SER A 13 2.68 4.24 -14.52
CA SER A 13 1.65 5.16 -15.00
C SER A 13 2.08 6.59 -14.69
N ASP A 14 1.79 7.56 -15.56
CA ASP A 14 2.01 9.00 -15.33
C ASP A 14 1.23 9.57 -14.11
N ALA A 15 0.58 8.69 -13.33
CA ALA A 15 -0.38 8.97 -12.28
C ALA A 15 0.13 8.77 -10.85
N PHE A 16 1.40 8.41 -10.62
CA PHE A 16 1.96 8.41 -9.27
C PHE A 16 1.91 9.83 -8.70
N GLY A 17 0.95 10.10 -7.80
CA GLY A 17 0.68 11.42 -7.22
C GLY A 17 -0.66 12.06 -7.61
N SER A 18 -1.48 11.43 -8.45
CA SER A 18 -2.85 11.87 -8.72
C SER A 18 -3.83 11.21 -7.74
N THR A 19 -4.58 12.00 -6.97
CA THR A 19 -5.71 11.53 -6.15
C THR A 19 -6.91 11.07 -6.98
N ILE A 20 -6.94 11.44 -8.26
CA ILE A 20 -7.91 10.94 -9.24
C ILE A 20 -7.32 9.62 -9.75
N GLY A 21 -7.83 8.50 -9.23
CA GLY A 21 -7.36 7.17 -9.55
C GLY A 21 -7.29 6.93 -11.06
N CYS A 22 -6.20 6.31 -11.52
CA CYS A 22 -6.02 5.92 -12.91
C CYS A 22 -6.27 4.41 -13.09
N THR A 23 -6.59 4.03 -14.32
CA THR A 23 -6.73 2.63 -14.71
C THR A 23 -5.37 1.98 -14.94
N ILE A 24 -5.20 0.75 -14.44
CA ILE A 24 -4.02 -0.09 -14.71
C ILE A 24 -4.07 -0.63 -16.17
N PHE A 25 -5.25 -0.61 -16.79
CA PHE A 25 -5.44 -1.05 -18.16
C PHE A 25 -5.02 0.02 -19.15
N ASP A 26 -4.02 -0.31 -19.97
CA ASP A 26 -3.62 0.52 -21.09
C ASP A 26 -4.43 0.17 -22.34
N GLU A 27 -5.32 1.07 -22.74
CA GLU A 27 -6.21 0.88 -23.89
C GLU A 27 -5.46 0.89 -25.24
N THR A 28 -4.23 1.42 -25.28
CA THR A 28 -3.40 1.46 -26.49
C THR A 28 -2.81 0.10 -26.86
N LEU A 29 -2.82 -0.85 -25.92
CA LEU A 29 -2.28 -2.20 -26.14
C LEU A 29 -3.34 -3.20 -26.64
N PRO A 30 -2.95 -4.19 -27.46
CA PRO A 30 -3.81 -5.32 -27.84
C PRO A 30 -4.33 -6.06 -26.60
N PHE A 31 -5.54 -6.64 -26.70
CA PHE A 31 -6.24 -7.30 -25.60
C PHE A 31 -5.33 -8.18 -24.72
N PHE A 32 -4.60 -9.12 -25.32
CA PHE A 32 -3.73 -10.03 -24.58
C PHE A 32 -2.61 -9.32 -23.79
N LEU A 33 -1.90 -8.39 -24.43
CA LEU A 33 -0.78 -7.67 -23.80
C LEU A 33 -1.26 -6.75 -22.67
N ARG A 34 -2.46 -6.17 -22.81
CA ARG A 34 -3.10 -5.34 -21.79
C ARG A 34 -3.35 -6.10 -20.50
N TYR A 35 -3.98 -7.28 -20.59
CA TYR A 35 -4.26 -8.12 -19.42
C TYR A 35 -3.00 -8.74 -18.82
N LEU A 36 -2.01 -9.10 -19.67
CA LEU A 36 -0.73 -9.60 -19.18
C LEU A 36 0.02 -8.53 -18.39
N ARG A 37 0.15 -7.31 -18.92
CA ARG A 37 0.77 -6.18 -18.22
C ARG A 37 0.05 -5.87 -16.91
N SER A 38 -1.29 -5.78 -16.94
CA SER A 38 -2.09 -5.52 -15.73
C SER A 38 -1.91 -6.61 -14.68
N SER A 39 -1.87 -7.88 -15.08
CA SER A 39 -1.65 -9.01 -14.17
C SER A 39 -0.25 -9.00 -13.55
N ILE A 40 0.78 -8.69 -14.35
CA ILE A 40 2.17 -8.56 -13.86
C ILE A 40 2.27 -7.42 -12.86
N ILE A 41 1.76 -6.23 -13.20
CA ILE A 41 1.77 -5.07 -12.30
C ILE A 41 1.04 -5.43 -11.00
N SER A 42 -0.16 -6.00 -11.08
CA SER A 42 -0.95 -6.36 -9.89
C SER A 42 -0.24 -7.38 -9.00
N THR A 43 0.41 -8.38 -9.60
CA THR A 43 1.16 -9.42 -8.85
C THR A 43 2.40 -8.83 -8.18
N LEU A 44 3.15 -7.99 -8.90
CA LEU A 44 4.31 -7.30 -8.35
C LEU A 44 3.91 -6.37 -7.21
N THR A 45 2.84 -5.60 -7.36
CA THR A 45 2.30 -4.73 -6.30
C THR A 45 1.88 -5.54 -5.08
N ALA A 46 1.18 -6.67 -5.25
CA ALA A 46 0.80 -7.53 -4.14
C ALA A 46 2.02 -8.10 -3.40
N PHE A 47 3.06 -8.51 -4.14
CA PHE A 47 4.31 -8.98 -3.56
C PHE A 47 5.07 -7.86 -2.83
N SER A 48 5.13 -6.65 -3.41
CA SER A 48 5.72 -5.49 -2.75
C SER A 48 5.01 -5.14 -1.45
N ILE A 49 3.68 -5.17 -1.42
CA ILE A 49 2.88 -4.95 -0.19
C ILE A 49 3.24 -6.00 0.86
N TYR A 50 3.31 -7.28 0.48
CA TYR A 50 3.73 -8.36 1.36
C TYR A 50 5.11 -8.07 1.97
N CYS A 51 6.11 -7.73 1.14
CA CYS A 51 7.46 -7.43 1.57
C CYS A 51 7.51 -6.21 2.51
N VAL A 52 6.85 -5.10 2.17
CA VAL A 52 6.85 -3.88 2.98
C VAL A 52 6.25 -4.12 4.36
N LEU A 53 5.14 -4.86 4.43
CA LEU A 53 4.50 -5.14 5.71
C LEU A 53 5.30 -6.12 6.56
N GLN A 54 5.93 -7.13 5.94
CA GLN A 54 6.85 -8.03 6.63
C GLN A 54 8.07 -7.27 7.16
N MET A 55 8.71 -6.45 6.31
CA MET A 55 9.85 -5.62 6.67
C MET A 55 9.53 -4.56 7.73
N GLY A 56 8.28 -4.10 7.83
CA GLY A 56 7.85 -3.22 8.91
C GLY A 56 7.61 -3.96 10.22
N TYR A 57 7.09 -5.19 10.15
CA TYR A 57 6.71 -5.98 11.31
C TYR A 57 7.92 -6.60 12.03
N ASP A 58 8.84 -7.23 11.29
CA ASP A 58 10.01 -7.92 11.84
C ASP A 58 10.90 -7.03 12.73
N PRO A 59 11.29 -5.80 12.32
CA PRO A 59 12.10 -4.93 13.16
C PRO A 59 11.34 -4.35 14.34
N CYS A 60 10.00 -4.40 14.38
CA CYS A 60 9.22 -4.01 15.56
C CYS A 60 9.19 -5.10 16.63
N ILE A 61 9.18 -6.38 16.22
CA ILE A 61 9.23 -7.51 17.17
C ILE A 61 10.55 -7.54 17.92
N ILE A 62 11.68 -7.33 17.23
CA ILE A 62 13.02 -7.44 17.80
C ILE A 62 13.18 -6.60 19.09
N PRO A 63 12.93 -5.28 19.10
CA PRO A 63 13.01 -4.48 20.33
C PRO A 63 11.87 -4.81 21.31
N ALA A 64 10.67 -5.18 20.85
CA ALA A 64 9.57 -5.53 21.76
C ALA A 64 9.87 -6.79 22.59
N VAL A 65 10.46 -7.81 21.98
CA VAL A 65 10.83 -9.05 22.67
C VAL A 65 12.12 -8.84 23.49
N LEU A 66 13.15 -8.20 22.91
CA LEU A 66 14.45 -8.07 23.57
C LEU A 66 14.49 -7.03 24.69
N ILE A 67 13.83 -5.87 24.49
CA ILE A 67 13.87 -4.74 25.43
C ILE A 67 12.67 -4.80 26.35
N LEU A 68 11.45 -4.90 25.80
CA LEU A 68 10.21 -4.88 26.59
C LEU A 68 9.84 -6.24 27.18
N ARG A 69 10.62 -7.30 26.89
CA ARG A 69 10.43 -8.67 27.41
C ARG A 69 9.02 -9.21 27.15
N GLN A 70 8.40 -8.79 26.04
CA GLN A 70 7.10 -9.31 25.63
C GLN A 70 7.23 -10.76 25.16
N ASP A 71 6.19 -11.55 25.39
CA ASP A 71 6.16 -12.94 24.94
C ASP A 71 6.04 -12.98 23.41
N PRO A 72 6.97 -13.65 22.69
CA PRO A 72 6.89 -13.84 21.25
C PRO A 72 5.55 -14.42 20.77
N ALA A 73 4.87 -15.23 21.60
CA ALA A 73 3.57 -15.78 21.28
C ALA A 73 2.46 -14.72 21.12
N GLN A 74 2.65 -13.53 21.69
CA GLN A 74 1.72 -12.41 21.52
C GLN A 74 1.84 -11.74 20.14
N TRP A 75 2.99 -11.93 19.47
CA TRP A 75 3.31 -11.33 18.17
C TRP A 75 2.95 -12.29 17.03
N THR A 76 1.65 -12.47 16.79
CA THR A 76 1.16 -13.32 15.69
C THR A 76 1.69 -12.88 14.32
N PRO A 77 2.24 -13.79 13.50
CA PRO A 77 2.73 -13.46 12.17
C PRO A 77 1.67 -12.73 11.33
N PRO A 78 2.04 -11.68 10.59
CA PRO A 78 1.10 -10.90 9.79
C PRO A 78 0.54 -11.70 8.60
N PHE A 79 1.26 -12.73 8.15
CA PHE A 79 0.87 -13.61 7.06
C PHE A 79 1.02 -15.09 7.47
N GLU A 80 0.03 -15.92 7.14
CA GLU A 80 0.03 -17.35 7.44
C GLU A 80 0.05 -18.18 6.15
N HIS A 81 1.21 -18.22 5.50
CA HIS A 81 1.45 -18.88 4.21
C HIS A 81 0.30 -18.67 3.19
N PRO A 82 0.13 -17.45 2.68
CA PRO A 82 -1.02 -17.06 1.86
C PRO A 82 -1.19 -17.88 0.57
N TRP A 83 -0.11 -18.46 0.06
CA TRP A 83 -0.08 -19.30 -1.15
C TRP A 83 -0.76 -20.67 -0.99
N PHE A 84 -1.00 -21.14 0.24
CA PHE A 84 -1.73 -22.40 0.49
C PHE A 84 -3.22 -22.17 0.76
N ALA A 85 -3.76 -20.99 0.44
CA ALA A 85 -5.18 -20.72 0.61
C ALA A 85 -6.02 -21.64 -0.30
N THR A 86 -6.97 -22.35 0.28
CA THR A 86 -7.89 -23.22 -0.47
C THR A 86 -9.15 -22.50 -0.93
N SER A 87 -9.39 -21.29 -0.43
CA SER A 87 -10.51 -20.43 -0.82
C SER A 87 -10.19 -18.95 -0.63
N VAL A 88 -10.96 -18.08 -1.29
CA VAL A 88 -10.87 -16.61 -1.13
C VAL A 88 -11.15 -16.20 0.32
N SER A 89 -12.07 -16.90 1.00
CA SER A 89 -12.35 -16.65 2.42
C SER A 89 -11.20 -17.07 3.33
N ASP A 90 -10.49 -18.16 3.02
CA ASP A 90 -9.30 -18.59 3.77
C ASP A 90 -8.13 -17.61 3.56
N PHE A 91 -7.94 -17.17 2.32
CA PHE A 91 -6.94 -16.16 1.97
C PHE A 91 -7.14 -14.86 2.75
N TRP A 92 -8.30 -14.20 2.59
CA TRP A 92 -8.57 -12.90 3.21
C TRP A 92 -8.92 -12.98 4.70
N GLY A 93 -9.49 -14.10 5.17
CA GLY A 93 -9.96 -14.24 6.54
C GLY A 93 -8.89 -14.66 7.54
N ARG A 94 -7.90 -15.45 7.10
CA ARG A 94 -6.94 -16.12 8.00
C ARG A 94 -5.48 -15.95 7.59
N ARG A 95 -5.17 -15.85 6.30
CA ARG A 95 -3.78 -15.92 5.83
C ARG A 95 -3.16 -14.59 5.43
N TRP A 96 -3.99 -13.59 5.11
CA TRP A 96 -3.56 -12.26 4.70
C TRP A 96 -3.77 -11.23 5.81
N HIS A 97 -2.77 -10.37 6.06
CA HIS A 97 -2.80 -9.21 6.98
C HIS A 97 -3.53 -9.43 8.32
N GLN A 98 -3.05 -10.37 9.15
CA GLN A 98 -3.70 -10.72 10.42
C GLN A 98 -3.60 -9.62 11.49
N PHE A 99 -2.65 -8.69 11.37
CA PHE A 99 -2.45 -7.59 12.31
C PHE A 99 -3.71 -6.71 12.50
N TYR A 100 -4.42 -6.42 11.42
CA TYR A 100 -5.61 -5.56 11.45
C TYR A 100 -6.91 -6.32 11.68
N ARG A 101 -6.86 -7.65 11.79
CA ARG A 101 -8.06 -8.49 11.92
C ARG A 101 -8.91 -8.09 13.10
N ARG A 102 -8.30 -7.87 14.26
CA ARG A 102 -9.01 -7.45 15.48
C ARG A 102 -9.66 -6.08 15.28
N THR A 103 -8.93 -5.13 14.69
CA THR A 103 -9.44 -3.78 14.38
C THR A 103 -10.64 -3.82 13.44
N PHE A 104 -10.58 -4.60 12.35
CA PHE A 104 -11.72 -4.73 11.42
C PHE A 104 -12.89 -5.50 12.02
N ILE A 105 -12.64 -6.47 12.91
CA ILE A 105 -13.72 -7.14 13.65
C ILE A 105 -14.46 -6.13 14.54
N PHE A 106 -13.73 -5.34 15.33
CA PHE A 106 -14.34 -4.40 16.27
C PHE A 106 -14.96 -3.17 15.59
N LEU A 107 -14.28 -2.58 14.61
CA LEU A 107 -14.73 -1.34 13.96
C LEU A 107 -15.67 -1.57 12.77
N GLY A 108 -15.54 -2.70 12.07
CA GLY A 108 -16.30 -2.99 10.86
C GLY A 108 -17.38 -4.05 11.09
N ILE A 109 -16.95 -5.27 11.43
CA ILE A 109 -17.84 -6.44 11.47
C ILE A 109 -18.86 -6.30 12.59
N TYR A 110 -18.44 -6.05 13.83
CA TYR A 110 -19.31 -6.04 15.00
C TYR A 110 -20.49 -5.04 14.89
N PRO A 111 -20.27 -3.73 14.66
CA PRO A 111 -21.37 -2.76 14.64
C PRO A 111 -22.38 -3.05 13.53
N LEU A 112 -21.92 -3.40 12.33
CA LEU A 112 -22.81 -3.65 11.19
C LEU A 112 -23.45 -5.04 11.23
N SER A 113 -22.82 -6.02 11.89
CA SER A 113 -23.44 -7.33 12.13
C SER A 113 -24.60 -7.26 13.11
N LEU A 114 -24.55 -6.35 14.09
CA LEU A 114 -25.65 -6.14 15.03
C LEU A 114 -26.90 -5.58 14.34
N VAL A 115 -26.71 -4.76 13.30
CA VAL A 115 -27.82 -4.10 12.59
C VAL A 115 -28.35 -4.95 11.42
N PHE A 116 -27.46 -5.58 10.64
CA PHE A 116 -27.84 -6.27 9.39
C PHE A 116 -27.42 -7.76 9.35
N GLY A 117 -27.08 -8.34 10.50
CA GLY A 117 -26.68 -9.74 10.60
C GLY A 117 -25.39 -10.07 9.84
N ARG A 118 -25.25 -11.32 9.38
CA ARG A 118 -24.01 -11.83 8.77
C ARG A 118 -23.56 -11.03 7.54
N MET A 119 -24.50 -10.58 6.72
CA MET A 119 -24.20 -9.76 5.54
C MET A 119 -23.68 -8.38 5.94
N GLY A 120 -24.28 -7.76 6.95
CA GLY A 120 -23.81 -6.52 7.55
C GLY A 120 -22.36 -6.58 8.00
N GLY A 121 -21.97 -7.67 8.65
CA GLY A 121 -20.59 -7.90 9.05
C GLY A 121 -19.60 -7.89 7.90
N ILE A 122 -19.94 -8.58 6.81
CA ILE A 122 -19.09 -8.65 5.61
C ILE A 122 -18.94 -7.25 5.00
N PHE A 123 -20.04 -6.54 4.77
CA PHE A 123 -20.00 -5.18 4.24
C PHE A 123 -19.23 -4.23 5.15
N GLY A 124 -19.39 -4.37 6.47
CA GLY A 124 -18.66 -3.58 7.46
C GLY A 124 -17.15 -3.81 7.46
N ALA A 125 -16.71 -5.05 7.29
CA ALA A 125 -15.29 -5.35 7.13
C ALA A 125 -14.69 -4.63 5.92
N PHE A 126 -15.35 -4.74 4.76
CA PHE A 126 -14.89 -4.10 3.53
C PHE A 126 -14.94 -2.56 3.62
N PHE A 127 -15.97 -2.01 4.25
CA PHE A 127 -16.07 -0.57 4.46
C PHE A 127 -14.95 -0.03 5.36
N ALA A 128 -14.72 -0.67 6.51
CA ALA A 128 -13.62 -0.28 7.41
C ALA A 128 -12.25 -0.42 6.73
N PHE A 129 -12.06 -1.45 5.92
CA PHE A 129 -10.85 -1.63 5.11
C PHE A 129 -10.68 -0.52 4.07
N ALA A 130 -11.74 -0.13 3.38
CA ALA A 130 -11.72 0.95 2.38
C ALA A 130 -11.36 2.31 3.00
N VAL A 131 -11.97 2.65 4.14
CA VAL A 131 -11.65 3.87 4.89
C VAL A 131 -10.19 3.87 5.36
N PHE A 132 -9.72 2.73 5.88
CA PHE A 132 -8.33 2.59 6.30
C PHE A 132 -7.34 2.81 5.14
N HIS A 133 -7.61 2.22 3.97
CA HIS A 133 -6.77 2.43 2.77
C HIS A 133 -6.80 3.88 2.31
N HIS A 134 -7.96 4.52 2.35
CA HIS A 134 -8.10 5.92 1.96
C HIS A 134 -7.27 6.85 2.87
N ILE A 135 -7.33 6.64 4.18
CA ILE A 135 -6.54 7.41 5.16
C ILE A 135 -5.04 7.17 4.96
N ILE A 136 -4.61 5.92 4.74
CA ILE A 136 -3.20 5.60 4.48
C ILE A 136 -2.72 6.35 3.24
N ILE A 137 -3.46 6.26 2.13
CA ILE A 137 -3.06 6.88 0.86
C ILE A 137 -2.91 8.39 1.02
N ILE A 138 -3.88 9.06 1.66
CA ILE A 138 -3.82 10.51 1.90
C ILE A 138 -2.63 10.87 2.80
N THR A 139 -2.38 10.07 3.85
CA THR A 139 -1.31 10.35 4.80
C THR A 139 0.06 10.18 4.15
N LEU A 140 0.25 9.11 3.36
CA LEU A 140 1.50 8.86 2.65
C LEU A 140 1.76 9.93 1.59
N ASP A 141 0.72 10.37 0.88
CA ASP A 141 0.84 11.47 -0.09
C ASP A 141 1.29 12.77 0.60
N GLY A 142 0.65 13.13 1.71
CA GLY A 142 1.04 14.31 2.51
C GLY A 142 2.47 14.23 3.04
N GLN A 143 2.91 13.07 3.53
CA GLN A 143 4.29 12.87 4.01
C GLN A 143 5.31 12.98 2.87
N MET A 144 5.02 12.40 1.71
CA MET A 144 5.88 12.48 0.53
C MET A 144 6.05 13.93 0.06
N VAL A 145 4.95 14.70 0.00
CA VAL A 145 4.98 16.13 -0.36
C VAL A 145 5.77 16.94 0.65
N ALA A 146 5.58 16.69 1.95
CA ALA A 146 6.33 17.37 3.00
C ALA A 146 7.83 17.09 2.92
N LEU A 147 8.23 15.82 2.75
CA LEU A 147 9.63 15.44 2.58
C LEU A 147 10.25 16.02 1.32
N ALA A 148 9.52 16.06 0.21
CA ALA A 148 9.97 16.69 -1.03
C ALA A 148 10.25 18.19 -0.83
N HIS A 149 9.36 18.91 -0.13
CA HIS A 149 9.57 20.32 0.20
C HIS A 149 10.75 20.55 1.16
N ILE A 150 10.92 19.70 2.17
CA ILE A 150 12.07 19.79 3.09
C ILE A 150 13.36 19.53 2.33
N GLY A 151 13.41 18.49 1.50
CA GLY A 151 14.55 18.17 0.65
C GLY A 151 14.92 19.32 -0.30
N GLU A 152 13.92 19.97 -0.91
CA GLU A 152 14.14 21.15 -1.76
C GLU A 152 14.77 22.30 -0.97
N ARG A 153 14.32 22.57 0.26
CA ARG A 153 14.89 23.62 1.12
C ARG A 153 16.33 23.31 1.50
N VAL A 154 16.62 22.08 1.90
CA VAL A 154 17.97 21.63 2.27
C VAL A 154 18.91 21.72 1.07
N PHE A 155 18.49 21.24 -0.10
CA PHE A 155 19.26 21.33 -1.33
C PHE A 155 19.56 22.78 -1.72
N ARG A 156 18.56 23.67 -1.61
CA ARG A 156 18.72 25.09 -1.92
C ARG A 156 19.65 25.79 -0.92
N GLN A 157 19.59 25.44 0.37
CA GLN A 157 20.52 25.94 1.38
C GLN A 157 21.96 25.50 1.10
N TRP A 158 22.15 24.26 0.63
CA TRP A 158 23.48 23.69 0.46
C TRP A 158 24.16 24.11 -0.85
N THR A 159 23.39 24.23 -1.94
CA THR A 159 23.94 24.49 -3.28
C THR A 159 23.70 25.92 -3.78
N GLY A 160 22.83 26.68 -3.12
CA GLY A 160 22.37 27.99 -3.59
C GLY A 160 21.52 27.95 -4.87
N ARG A 161 21.28 26.77 -5.44
CA ARG A 161 20.54 26.57 -6.69
C ARG A 161 19.14 26.02 -6.40
N LYS A 162 18.15 26.39 -7.22
CA LYS A 162 16.84 25.73 -7.21
C LYS A 162 16.97 24.37 -7.90
N VAL A 163 16.31 23.35 -7.37
CA VAL A 163 16.16 22.06 -8.06
C VAL A 163 15.38 22.31 -9.36
N GLY A 164 15.96 21.96 -10.51
CA GLY A 164 15.28 22.08 -11.80
C GLY A 164 14.03 21.20 -11.86
N ARG A 165 13.09 21.52 -12.78
CA ARG A 165 11.78 20.85 -12.97
C ARG A 165 11.81 19.31 -13.16
N LEU A 166 12.99 18.70 -13.20
CA LEU A 166 13.19 17.28 -13.46
C LEU A 166 12.80 16.37 -12.28
N TRP A 167 12.80 16.88 -11.04
CA TRP A 167 12.36 16.12 -9.85
C TRP A 167 10.88 16.33 -9.50
N VAL A 168 10.26 17.39 -10.00
CA VAL A 168 8.86 17.74 -9.77
C VAL A 168 8.03 17.29 -10.97
N GLY A 169 8.11 15.99 -11.26
CA GLY A 169 7.33 15.33 -12.29
C GLY A 169 5.96 14.86 -11.80
N CYS A 170 5.30 15.58 -10.89
CA CYS A 170 3.85 15.44 -10.63
C CYS A 170 3.41 16.63 -9.76
N GLY A 171 2.34 17.35 -10.16
CA GLY A 171 1.83 18.51 -9.41
C GLY A 171 1.95 19.83 -10.17
N ARG A 172 1.13 19.97 -11.22
CA ARG A 172 0.93 21.23 -11.97
C ARG A 172 0.27 22.27 -11.07
N TRP A 173 1.05 23.14 -10.42
CA TRP A 173 0.53 24.37 -9.81
C TRP A 173 0.51 25.48 -10.86
N ARG A 174 -0.69 25.85 -11.32
CA ARG A 174 -0.96 27.15 -11.96
C ARG A 174 -1.27 28.14 -10.85
N GLY A 175 -0.51 29.23 -10.82
CA GLY A 175 -0.84 30.52 -10.24
C GLY A 175 -0.36 31.57 -11.22
#